data_AF-A0A3S4KPP9-F1
#
_entry.id   AF-A0A3S4KPP9-F1
#
_cell.length_a   1.000
_cell.length_b   1.000
_cell.length_c   1.000
_cell.angle_alpha   90.00
_cell.angle_beta   90.00
_cell.angle_gamma   90.00
#
_symmetry.space_group_name_H-M   'P 1'
#
loop_
_entity.id
_entity.type
_entity.pdbx_description
1 polymer ?
#
loop_
_entity_poly.entity_id
_entity_poly.type
_entity_poly.pdbx_seq_one_letter_code
_entity_poly.pdbx_strand_id
1 'polypeptide(L)'
;MTRGNGEGITYGEVYHYKLRHRERGDKIDPQTETANFYARLDHERFLAHQTLITAISTAAWLAPAQVLTVTDSLPSTLPAPVQDPLLITGTGFTASRREALRVSLLAVPYSETLCWRPPLAAAPEGDWHHDGAGDQRESE
;
A
#
# COMPACT_ATOMS: atom_id res chain seq x y z
N MET A 1 -26.53 -25.56 -7.47
CA MET A 1 -27.96 -25.64 -7.12
C MET A 1 -28.19 -24.76 -5.90
N THR A 2 -28.93 -23.68 -6.06
CA THR A 2 -29.54 -22.95 -4.94
C THR A 2 -31.04 -23.05 -5.16
N ARG A 3 -31.73 -23.82 -4.32
CA ARG A 3 -33.18 -24.00 -4.37
C ARG A 3 -33.84 -22.80 -3.71
N GLY A 4 -34.87 -22.26 -4.38
CA GLY A 4 -35.79 -21.28 -3.83
C GLY A 4 -37.02 -21.20 -4.71
N ASN A 5 -37.89 -22.21 -4.60
CA ASN A 5 -39.24 -22.17 -5.18
C ASN A 5 -40.08 -21.31 -4.22
N GLY A 6 -40.18 -20.02 -4.50
CA GLY A 6 -40.97 -19.07 -3.73
C GLY A 6 -41.30 -17.88 -4.63
N GLU A 7 -42.52 -17.86 -5.14
CA GLU A 7 -43.06 -16.73 -5.91
C GLU A 7 -42.89 -15.45 -5.08
N GLY A 8 -42.08 -14.51 -5.58
CA GLY A 8 -41.98 -13.15 -5.04
C GLY A 8 -40.71 -12.77 -4.26
N ILE A 9 -39.68 -13.61 -4.15
CA ILE A 9 -38.39 -13.21 -3.55
C ILE A 9 -37.35 -12.96 -4.66
N THR A 10 -37.17 -11.70 -5.05
CA THR A 10 -36.04 -11.26 -5.88
C THR A 10 -34.80 -11.20 -5.00
N TYR A 11 -33.98 -12.24 -5.01
CA TYR A 11 -32.62 -12.14 -4.45
C TYR A 11 -31.82 -11.15 -5.29
N GLY A 12 -31.20 -10.15 -4.64
CA GLY A 12 -30.26 -9.26 -5.32
C GLY A 12 -29.10 -10.05 -5.94
N GLU A 13 -28.68 -9.65 -7.14
CA GLU A 13 -27.52 -10.27 -7.78
C GLU A 13 -26.26 -10.08 -6.92
N VAL A 14 -25.40 -11.09 -6.88
CA VAL A 14 -24.14 -11.01 -6.14
C VAL A 14 -23.25 -9.96 -6.83
N TYR A 15 -23.01 -8.85 -6.15
CA TYR A 15 -22.13 -7.81 -6.66
C TYR A 15 -20.67 -8.29 -6.58
N HIS A 16 -20.09 -8.62 -7.73
CA HIS A 16 -18.67 -8.87 -7.84
C HIS A 16 -17.95 -7.58 -8.24
N TYR A 17 -17.00 -7.12 -7.41
CA TYR A 17 -16.10 -6.04 -7.83
C TYR A 17 -15.39 -6.45 -9.12
N LYS A 18 -15.49 -5.59 -10.13
CA LYS A 18 -14.70 -5.76 -11.35
C LYS A 18 -13.22 -5.76 -11.01
N LEU A 19 -12.44 -6.48 -11.81
CA LEU A 19 -10.99 -6.38 -11.79
C LEU A 19 -10.58 -4.92 -11.93
N ARG A 20 -9.49 -4.53 -11.27
CA ARG A 20 -9.01 -3.14 -11.21
C ARG A 20 -8.54 -2.58 -12.55
N HIS A 21 -8.39 -3.44 -13.54
CA HIS A 21 -7.90 -3.10 -14.87
C HIS A 21 -8.93 -3.54 -15.91
N ARG A 22 -9.01 -2.78 -17.00
CA ARG A 22 -9.83 -3.14 -18.18
C ARG A 22 -9.03 -3.93 -19.22
N GLU A 23 -7.73 -3.67 -19.28
CA GLU A 23 -6.84 -4.21 -20.31
C GLU A 23 -5.62 -4.85 -19.66
N ARG A 24 -5.00 -5.79 -20.39
CA ARG A 24 -3.81 -6.49 -19.90
C ARG A 24 -2.57 -5.61 -19.84
N GLY A 25 -2.37 -4.74 -20.84
CA GLY A 25 -1.16 -3.92 -21.01
C GLY A 25 0.06 -4.71 -21.50
N ASP A 26 1.13 -3.97 -21.82
CA ASP A 26 2.44 -4.54 -22.16
C ASP A 26 3.11 -5.20 -20.94
N LYS A 27 4.04 -6.13 -21.15
CA LYS A 27 4.71 -6.87 -20.08
C LYS A 27 5.93 -6.14 -19.50
N ILE A 28 6.66 -5.39 -20.32
CA ILE A 28 7.92 -4.76 -19.97
C ILE A 28 7.69 -3.30 -19.56
N ASP A 29 6.90 -2.58 -20.37
CA ASP A 29 6.55 -1.19 -20.11
C ASP A 29 5.02 -1.04 -20.02
N PRO A 30 4.41 -1.50 -18.92
CA PRO A 30 2.97 -1.52 -18.78
C PRO A 30 2.41 -0.10 -18.67
N GLN A 31 1.41 0.20 -19.49
CA GLN A 31 0.66 1.45 -19.42
C GLN A 31 -0.10 1.55 -18.09
N THR A 32 -0.33 2.77 -17.62
CA THR A 32 -1.06 3.04 -16.38
C THR A 32 -2.44 2.37 -16.39
N GLU A 33 -2.85 1.85 -15.23
CA GLU A 33 -4.15 1.19 -15.00
C GLU A 33 -4.40 -0.13 -15.77
N THR A 34 -3.33 -0.76 -16.28
CA THR A 34 -3.39 -2.10 -16.90
C THR A 34 -3.11 -3.21 -15.89
N ALA A 35 -3.41 -4.47 -16.26
CA ALA A 35 -3.16 -5.64 -15.41
C ALA A 35 -1.69 -5.74 -14.99
N ASN A 36 -0.77 -5.63 -15.94
CA ASN A 36 0.66 -5.74 -15.67
C ASN A 36 1.18 -4.55 -14.86
N PHE A 37 0.60 -3.36 -15.01
CA PHE A 37 0.93 -2.20 -14.18
C PHE A 37 0.60 -2.46 -12.70
N TYR A 38 -0.61 -2.94 -12.41
CA TYR A 38 -0.97 -3.28 -11.03
C TYR A 38 -0.14 -4.45 -10.48
N ALA A 39 0.15 -5.47 -11.30
CA ALA A 39 1.03 -6.57 -10.91
C ALA A 39 2.44 -6.08 -10.55
N ARG A 40 2.98 -5.12 -11.32
CA ARG A 40 4.26 -4.47 -11.00
C ARG A 40 4.19 -3.69 -9.68
N LEU A 41 3.14 -2.89 -9.47
CA LEU A 41 2.95 -2.17 -8.21
C LEU A 41 2.87 -3.11 -7.00
N ASP A 42 2.15 -4.21 -7.11
CA ASP A 42 2.01 -5.18 -6.04
C ASP A 42 3.31 -5.95 -5.79
N HIS A 43 4.08 -6.24 -6.85
CA HIS A 43 5.42 -6.80 -6.71
C HIS A 43 6.39 -5.83 -6.03
N GLU A 44 6.38 -4.55 -6.43
CA GLU A 44 7.19 -3.50 -5.80
C GLU A 44 6.82 -3.34 -4.30
N ARG A 45 5.52 -3.34 -3.97
CA ARG A 45 5.06 -3.36 -2.57
C ARG A 45 5.60 -4.58 -1.83
N PHE A 46 5.48 -5.77 -2.41
CA PHE A 46 5.95 -7.00 -1.77
C PHE A 46 7.44 -6.93 -1.46
N LEU A 47 8.26 -6.58 -2.45
CA LEU A 47 9.72 -6.45 -2.29
C LEU A 47 10.09 -5.37 -1.25
N ALA A 48 9.42 -4.21 -1.28
CA ALA A 48 9.70 -3.13 -0.34
C ALA A 48 9.39 -3.49 1.13
N HIS A 49 8.48 -4.44 1.37
CA HIS A 49 8.16 -4.93 2.72
C HIS A 49 9.00 -6.13 3.16
N GLN A 50 9.90 -6.66 2.31
CA GLN A 50 10.77 -7.79 2.68
C GLN A 50 11.81 -7.41 3.74
N THR A 51 12.21 -6.14 3.79
CA THR A 51 13.18 -5.64 4.77
C THR A 51 12.67 -4.33 5.35
N LEU A 52 12.30 -4.38 6.63
CA LEU A 52 11.90 -3.21 7.40
C LEU A 52 12.96 -2.95 8.47
N ILE A 53 13.41 -1.71 8.54
CA ILE A 53 14.41 -1.25 9.50
C ILE A 53 13.74 -0.27 10.44
N THR A 54 13.91 -0.51 11.74
CA THR A 54 13.46 0.42 12.78
C THR A 54 14.66 1.01 13.49
N ALA A 55 14.62 2.29 13.81
CA ALA A 55 15.70 2.95 14.53
C ALA A 55 15.16 3.96 15.55
N ILE A 56 16.01 4.32 16.51
CA ILE A 56 15.73 5.36 17.49
C ILE A 56 16.84 6.41 17.36
N SER A 57 16.46 7.68 17.37
CA SER A 57 17.36 8.82 17.28
C SER A 57 16.93 9.94 18.22
N THR A 58 17.80 10.91 18.42
CA THR A 58 17.53 12.17 19.13
C THR A 58 17.54 13.37 18.17
N ALA A 59 17.74 13.13 16.87
CA ALA A 59 17.82 14.19 15.86
C ALA A 59 16.42 14.69 15.45
N ALA A 60 16.14 15.97 15.71
CA ALA A 60 14.84 16.59 15.47
C ALA A 60 14.51 16.84 13.98
N TRP A 61 15.52 16.82 13.10
CA TRP A 61 15.36 17.13 11.68
C TRP A 61 14.99 15.91 10.81
N LEU A 62 14.86 14.73 11.42
CA LEU A 62 14.55 13.49 10.72
C LEU A 62 13.09 13.48 10.24
N ALA A 63 12.88 13.25 8.96
CA ALA A 63 11.55 13.29 8.35
C ALA A 63 11.37 12.16 7.34
N PRO A 64 10.12 11.69 7.09
CA PRO A 64 9.85 10.77 6.01
C PRO A 64 10.34 11.30 4.66
N ALA A 65 10.62 10.40 3.72
CA ALA A 65 11.21 10.66 2.41
C ALA A 65 12.67 11.18 2.40
N GLN A 66 13.35 11.22 3.56
CA GLN A 66 14.80 11.40 3.60
C GLN A 66 15.53 10.10 3.32
N VAL A 67 16.71 10.21 2.70
CA VAL A 67 17.68 9.10 2.58
C VAL A 67 18.80 9.34 3.58
N LEU A 68 19.07 8.33 4.41
CA LEU A 68 20.09 8.36 5.45
C LEU A 68 21.19 7.35 5.16
N THR A 69 22.43 7.73 5.46
CA THR A 69 23.56 6.78 5.51
C THR A 69 23.97 6.61 6.96
N VAL A 70 24.01 5.38 7.44
CA VAL A 70 24.49 5.08 8.80
C VAL A 70 26.01 4.98 8.78
N THR A 71 26.68 5.78 9.61
CA THR A 71 28.13 5.73 9.76
C THR A 71 28.51 4.78 10.91
N ASP A 72 29.42 3.84 10.66
CA ASP A 72 30.03 2.97 11.68
C ASP A 72 31.55 3.16 11.73
N SER A 73 32.16 2.69 12.81
CA SER A 73 33.59 2.50 12.95
C SER A 73 34.13 1.44 11.98
N LEU A 74 35.44 1.49 11.67
CA LEU A 74 36.10 0.52 10.80
C LEU A 74 36.84 -0.53 11.63
N PRO A 75 36.66 -1.84 11.37
CA PRO A 75 35.75 -2.43 10.38
C PRO A 75 34.28 -2.38 10.82
N SER A 76 33.37 -2.19 9.86
CA SER A 76 31.92 -2.13 10.13
C SER A 76 31.41 -3.43 10.72
N THR A 77 30.64 -3.31 11.80
CA THR A 77 29.93 -4.42 12.48
C THR A 77 28.44 -4.42 12.16
N LEU A 78 27.99 -3.45 11.36
CA LEU A 78 26.59 -3.32 11.00
C LEU A 78 26.10 -4.47 10.10
N PRO A 79 24.85 -4.94 10.28
CA PRO A 79 24.23 -5.87 9.34
C PRO A 79 24.21 -5.31 7.91
N ALA A 80 24.38 -6.16 6.90
CA ALA A 80 24.44 -5.73 5.50
C ALA A 80 23.33 -4.76 5.06
N PRO A 81 22.04 -4.96 5.42
CA PRO A 81 20.96 -4.06 4.98
C PRO A 81 21.03 -2.62 5.49
N VAL A 82 21.79 -2.35 6.56
CA VAL A 82 21.94 -1.00 7.14
C VAL A 82 23.29 -0.36 6.77
N GLN A 83 24.15 -1.08 6.04
CA GLN A 83 25.37 -0.50 5.47
C GLN A 83 25.05 0.35 4.23
N ASP A 84 24.00 -0.01 3.49
CA ASP A 84 23.48 0.77 2.37
C ASP A 84 22.63 1.96 2.86
N PRO A 85 22.44 3.00 2.03
CA PRO A 85 21.53 4.10 2.36
C PRO A 85 20.11 3.61 2.64
N LEU A 86 19.40 4.29 3.52
CA LEU A 86 18.08 3.92 4.00
C LEU A 86 17.07 5.02 3.65
N LEU A 87 15.93 4.65 3.07
CA LEU A 87 14.80 5.55 2.86
C LEU A 87 13.89 5.55 4.10
N ILE A 88 13.70 6.71 4.72
CA ILE A 88 12.76 6.86 5.83
C ILE A 88 11.32 6.84 5.31
N THR A 89 10.53 5.86 5.73
CA THR A 89 9.11 5.69 5.36
C THR A 89 8.16 6.23 6.43
N GLY A 90 8.63 6.40 7.66
CA GLY A 90 7.85 6.98 8.75
C GLY A 90 8.70 7.45 9.91
N THR A 91 8.20 8.45 10.64
CA THR A 91 8.83 8.96 11.86
C THR A 91 7.78 9.16 12.95
N GLY A 92 8.19 9.00 14.21
CA GLY A 92 7.38 9.28 15.39
C GLY A 92 8.22 10.02 16.41
N PHE A 93 7.65 11.06 17.04
CA PHE A 93 8.34 11.93 17.97
C PHE A 93 7.69 11.87 19.35
N THR A 94 8.48 11.62 20.38
CA THR A 94 8.04 11.64 21.77
C THR A 94 9.00 12.50 22.59
N ALA A 95 8.48 13.47 23.33
CA ALA A 95 9.26 14.33 24.23
C ALA A 95 8.36 14.89 25.32
N SER A 96 8.92 15.23 26.48
CA SER A 96 8.21 15.95 27.54
C SER A 96 9.14 16.88 28.30
N ARG A 97 8.63 17.66 29.26
CA ARG A 97 9.49 18.45 30.15
C ARG A 97 10.34 17.58 31.08
N ARG A 98 10.00 16.30 31.25
CA ARG A 98 10.74 15.33 32.08
C ARG A 98 11.62 14.41 31.24
N GLU A 99 11.36 14.28 29.94
CA GLU A 99 11.99 13.30 29.06
C GLU A 99 12.54 13.96 27.79
N ALA A 100 13.80 13.69 27.49
CA ALA A 100 14.45 14.19 26.28
C ALA A 100 13.75 13.67 25.00
N LEU A 101 13.96 14.38 23.89
CA LEU A 101 13.41 14.00 22.61
C LEU A 101 13.88 12.60 22.19
N ARG A 102 12.93 11.76 21.83
CA ARG A 102 13.14 10.47 21.19
C ARG A 102 12.36 10.42 19.88
N VAL A 103 13.05 10.03 18.82
CA VAL A 103 12.52 9.89 17.46
C VAL A 103 12.58 8.43 17.06
N SER A 104 11.44 7.79 16.83
CA SER A 104 11.35 6.45 16.25
C SER A 104 11.27 6.56 14.72
N LEU A 105 12.03 5.74 14.01
CA LEU A 105 12.07 5.71 12.54
C LEU A 105 11.58 4.36 12.03
N LEU A 106 10.86 4.41 10.91
CA LEU A 106 10.62 3.28 10.02
C LEU A 106 11.37 3.57 8.71
N ALA A 107 12.11 2.60 8.22
CA ALA A 107 12.90 2.74 7.02
C ALA A 107 12.95 1.43 6.22
N VAL A 108 13.32 1.57 4.95
CA VAL A 108 13.63 0.46 4.04
C VAL A 108 15.00 0.70 3.40
N PRO A 109 15.72 -0.33 2.95
CA PRO A 109 16.92 -0.14 2.15
C PRO A 109 16.60 0.67 0.89
N TYR A 110 17.45 1.65 0.59
CA TYR A 110 17.34 2.43 -0.64
C TYR A 110 17.73 1.59 -1.85
N SER A 111 17.01 1.77 -2.96
CA SER A 111 17.29 1.08 -4.21
C SER A 111 16.96 1.98 -5.40
N GLU A 112 17.81 1.96 -6.42
CA GLU A 112 17.55 2.66 -7.68
C GLU A 112 16.63 1.86 -8.63
N THR A 113 16.51 0.56 -8.41
CA THR A 113 15.72 -0.35 -9.27
C THR A 113 14.37 -0.71 -8.67
N LEU A 114 14.20 -0.53 -7.36
CA LEU A 114 12.95 -0.78 -6.64
C LEU A 114 12.39 0.52 -6.06
N CYS A 115 11.21 0.92 -6.52
CA CYS A 115 10.48 2.03 -5.93
C CYS A 115 9.69 1.57 -4.70
N TRP A 116 9.80 2.29 -3.58
CA TRP A 116 8.90 2.10 -2.45
C TRP A 116 7.45 2.46 -2.83
N ARG A 117 6.48 1.68 -2.34
CA ARG A 117 5.05 1.88 -2.56
C ARG A 117 4.29 1.77 -1.24
N PRO A 118 3.34 2.67 -0.95
CA PRO A 118 2.50 2.55 0.23
C PRO A 118 1.62 1.29 0.15
N PRO A 119 1.23 0.74 1.31
CA PRO A 119 0.25 -0.34 1.38
C PRO A 119 -1.03 0.02 0.61
N LEU A 120 -1.60 -1.00 -0.01
CA LEU A 120 -2.84 -0.88 -0.76
C LEU A 120 -4.02 -0.73 0.21
N ALA A 121 -4.79 0.34 0.06
CA ALA A 121 -6.02 0.52 0.83
C ALA A 121 -7.03 -0.60 0.51
N ALA A 122 -7.76 -1.06 1.54
CA ALA A 122 -8.87 -1.97 1.35
C ALA A 122 -9.90 -1.33 0.43
N ALA A 123 -10.47 -2.14 -0.47
CA ALA A 123 -11.60 -1.68 -1.26
C ALA A 123 -12.76 -1.36 -0.31
N PRO A 124 -13.53 -0.28 -0.55
CA PRO A 124 -14.72 -0.01 0.24
C PRO A 124 -15.67 -1.21 0.11
N GLU A 125 -16.16 -1.71 1.23
CA GLU A 125 -17.23 -2.72 1.26
C GLU A 125 -18.56 -1.98 1.06
N GLY A 126 -19.07 -2.00 -0.16
CA GLY A 126 -20.27 -1.27 -0.54
C GLY A 126 -21.54 -1.92 0.01
N ASP A 127 -22.12 -1.30 1.03
CA ASP A 127 -23.54 -1.47 1.42
C ASP A 127 -24.40 -0.55 0.53
N TRP A 128 -24.48 -0.86 -0.77
CA TRP A 128 -25.27 -0.09 -1.73
C TRP A 128 -26.66 -0.71 -1.89
N HIS A 129 -27.65 -0.18 -1.17
CA HIS A 129 -29.06 -0.37 -1.54
C HIS A 129 -29.37 0.48 -2.77
N HIS A 130 -29.54 -0.15 -3.93
CA HIS A 130 -30.09 0.50 -5.11
C HIS A 130 -31.60 0.66 -4.95
N ASP A 131 -32.07 1.80 -4.42
CA ASP A 131 -33.45 2.25 -4.63
C ASP A 131 -33.54 2.86 -6.04
N GLY A 132 -33.77 1.98 -7.01
CA GLY A 132 -33.90 2.32 -8.41
C GLY A 132 -35.05 1.55 -9.04
N ALA A 133 -36.27 1.78 -8.57
CA ALA A 133 -37.48 1.37 -9.28
C ALA A 133 -37.62 2.21 -10.55
N GLY A 134 -37.02 1.73 -11.65
CA GLY A 134 -37.31 2.20 -13.00
C GLY A 134 -38.65 1.64 -13.45
N ASP A 135 -39.72 2.39 -13.22
CA ASP A 135 -41.03 2.19 -13.84
C ASP A 135 -40.91 2.42 -15.36
N GLN A 136 -40.69 1.35 -16.12
CA GLN A 136 -40.98 1.34 -17.55
C GLN A 136 -42.43 0.88 -17.73
N ARG A 137 -43.36 1.82 -17.57
CA ARG A 137 -44.71 1.72 -18.15
C ARG A 137 -44.68 2.20 -19.59
N GLU A 138 -45.23 1.35 -20.44
CA GLU A 138 -45.82 1.55 -21.76
C GLU A 138 -45.94 3.00 -22.26
N SER A 139 -45.48 3.20 -23.50
CA SER A 139 -46.15 4.09 -24.45
C SER A 139 -45.83 3.65 -25.89
N GLU A 140 -46.85 3.03 -26.50
CA GLU A 140 -47.18 2.80 -27.92
C GLU A 140 -46.21 2.06 -28.85
#